data_AF-A0A0W0S886-F1
#
_entry.id   AF-A0A0W0S886-F1
#
_cell.length_a   1.000
_cell.length_b   1.000
_cell.length_c   1.000
_cell.angle_alpha   90.00
_cell.angle_beta   90.00
_cell.angle_gamma   90.00
#
_symmetry.space_group_name_H-M   'P 1'
#
loop_
_entity.id
_entity.type
_entity.pdbx_description
1 polymer ?
#
loop_
_entity_poly.entity_id
_entity_poly.type
_entity_poly.pdbx_seq_one_letter_code
_entity_poly.pdbx_strand_id
1 'polypeptide(L)'
;MIDSNKFQRLYRIIDFLIASDFAPSFWKGTIPSWKGTIPKTQNLPATVFSMSELFKEHESSPFKSDLSGQIRLLINLGKKAEDALNAEENSVKEKLSTFKMFKSLSRDPITQDFYEAIAQLKDLDNLPENEQNILINEVKNKLLDIIQERKSVHYKSPRLMTDILHEEQQERLLRSQLKLHAAEDRTITYIYSDIPPSQVFRQGFKSNGLDRVLFDGVLGRSVDKESSMYLTSQNHLDLKKAQKHKYVYVVDVFSSAIINTNDFSRNPDPNLSLIPRAVEPSEVVGCFQLKAGEKPQIVHVEQNKEYKKSMVPGEKLLFRADSRHHSGDPSKDAALQIFQEGSKKSEQTKVTTQKKSESVFKSGMKPWTKYSDDYEGHIDKRTPTIFISSTDDIERALKFPEEVKGNEKRYIYVMYKPERTIKSKDLYANSQHAIGDSEYLVPGGISGEHIIGMYTYENGKFTSFDPNPNCTVNIGSSPEAFLEERGLPIPEDMENTEEKHSKFEL
;
A
#
# COMPACT_ATOMS: atom_id res chain seq x y z
N MET A 1 0.40 5.30 -3.87
CA MET A 1 0.98 4.16 -4.59
C MET A 1 -0.13 3.14 -4.79
N ILE A 2 -0.24 2.54 -5.98
CA ILE A 2 -1.20 1.46 -6.20
C ILE A 2 -0.85 0.28 -5.28
N ASP A 3 -1.87 -0.24 -4.61
CA ASP A 3 -1.80 -1.43 -3.78
C ASP A 3 -1.60 -2.65 -4.70
N SER A 4 -0.33 -3.07 -4.78
CA SER A 4 0.12 -4.16 -5.63
C SER A 4 -0.66 -5.46 -5.34
N ASN A 5 -1.16 -5.67 -4.11
CA ASN A 5 -1.93 -6.87 -3.76
C ASN A 5 -3.31 -6.86 -4.40
N LYS A 6 -4.01 -5.72 -4.29
CA LYS A 6 -5.33 -5.53 -4.94
C LYS A 6 -5.19 -5.64 -6.45
N PHE A 7 -4.14 -5.03 -7.00
CA PHE A 7 -3.85 -5.03 -8.42
C PHE A 7 -3.61 -6.44 -8.97
N GLN A 8 -2.72 -7.22 -8.35
CA GLN A 8 -2.43 -8.59 -8.81
C GLN A 8 -3.64 -9.52 -8.71
N ARG A 9 -4.51 -9.33 -7.71
CA ARG A 9 -5.74 -10.14 -7.59
C ARG A 9 -6.72 -9.84 -8.71
N LEU A 10 -6.91 -8.56 -9.05
CA LEU A 10 -7.68 -8.15 -10.23
C LEU A 10 -7.09 -8.75 -11.51
N TYR A 11 -5.78 -8.65 -11.69
CA TYR A 11 -5.07 -9.17 -12.85
C TYR A 11 -5.32 -10.68 -13.07
N ARG A 12 -5.23 -11.48 -12.01
CA ARG A 12 -5.52 -12.93 -12.05
C ARG A 12 -6.98 -13.26 -12.39
N ILE A 13 -7.92 -12.47 -11.88
CA ILE A 13 -9.35 -12.66 -12.19
C ILE A 13 -9.62 -12.34 -13.66
N ILE A 14 -8.99 -11.28 -14.18
CA ILE A 14 -9.08 -10.93 -15.60
C ILE A 14 -8.47 -12.03 -16.47
N ASP A 15 -7.23 -12.45 -16.18
CA ASP A 15 -6.57 -13.57 -16.89
C ASP A 15 -7.47 -14.80 -16.94
N PHE A 16 -8.03 -15.20 -15.79
CA PHE A 16 -8.98 -16.31 -15.71
C PHE A 16 -10.15 -16.15 -16.69
N LEU A 17 -10.77 -14.96 -16.72
CA LEU A 17 -11.94 -14.68 -17.53
C LEU A 17 -11.63 -14.57 -19.02
N ILE A 18 -10.46 -14.10 -19.44
CA ILE A 18 -10.22 -13.77 -20.86
C ILE A 18 -9.11 -14.56 -21.52
N ALA A 19 -8.03 -14.90 -20.82
CA ALA A 19 -6.79 -15.40 -21.43
C ALA A 19 -6.41 -16.83 -21.03
N SER A 20 -6.85 -17.30 -19.86
CA SER A 20 -6.55 -18.65 -19.39
C SER A 20 -7.22 -19.76 -20.23
N ASP A 21 -6.67 -20.97 -20.16
CA ASP A 21 -7.25 -22.17 -20.80
C ASP A 21 -8.70 -22.48 -20.35
N PHE A 22 -9.13 -21.88 -19.24
CA PHE A 22 -10.47 -22.04 -18.70
C PHE A 22 -11.48 -21.01 -19.20
N ALA A 23 -11.01 -19.87 -19.76
CA ALA A 23 -11.89 -18.83 -20.30
C ALA A 23 -12.92 -19.38 -21.30
N PRO A 24 -12.56 -20.25 -22.27
CA PRO A 24 -13.52 -20.91 -23.16
C PRO A 24 -14.68 -21.62 -22.44
N SER A 25 -14.41 -22.27 -21.31
CA SER A 25 -15.44 -22.98 -20.54
C SER A 25 -16.37 -22.03 -19.80
N PHE A 26 -15.86 -20.89 -19.32
CA PHE A 26 -16.67 -19.87 -18.65
C PHE A 26 -17.68 -19.25 -19.61
N TRP A 27 -17.20 -18.86 -20.80
CA TRP A 27 -18.00 -18.21 -21.83
C TRP A 27 -18.86 -19.16 -22.68
N LYS A 28 -18.73 -20.48 -22.48
CA LYS A 28 -19.55 -21.45 -23.20
C LYS A 28 -21.04 -21.20 -22.93
N GLY A 29 -21.80 -20.98 -24.01
CA GLY A 29 -23.24 -20.71 -23.95
C GLY A 29 -23.64 -19.23 -23.83
N THR A 30 -22.69 -18.30 -23.68
CA THR A 30 -22.99 -16.84 -23.77
C THR A 30 -23.05 -16.34 -25.21
N ILE A 31 -22.56 -17.15 -26.16
CA ILE A 31 -22.50 -16.85 -27.59
C ILE A 31 -23.86 -17.16 -28.23
N PRO A 32 -24.58 -16.18 -28.81
CA PRO A 32 -25.85 -16.46 -29.47
C PRO A 32 -25.63 -17.38 -30.67
N SER A 33 -26.28 -18.55 -30.67
CA SER A 33 -26.25 -19.56 -31.75
C SER A 33 -26.76 -19.09 -33.14
N TRP A 34 -27.13 -17.82 -33.29
CA TRP A 34 -27.91 -17.27 -34.41
C TRP A 34 -27.07 -16.35 -35.30
N LYS A 35 -25.86 -15.94 -34.86
CA LYS A 35 -24.91 -15.23 -35.72
C LYS A 35 -24.18 -16.26 -36.59
N GLY A 36 -24.70 -16.50 -37.78
CA GLY A 36 -24.17 -17.43 -38.81
C GLY A 36 -22.79 -17.10 -39.38
N THR A 37 -21.94 -16.39 -38.65
CA THR A 37 -20.59 -15.98 -39.04
C THR A 37 -19.63 -15.96 -37.85
N ILE A 38 -19.87 -16.80 -36.83
CA ILE A 38 -18.84 -17.12 -35.84
C ILE A 38 -18.13 -18.37 -36.36
N PRO A 39 -16.83 -18.31 -36.71
CA PRO A 39 -16.07 -19.51 -37.02
C PRO A 39 -16.29 -20.52 -35.90
N LYS A 40 -16.59 -21.78 -36.23
CA LYS A 40 -16.78 -22.88 -35.25
C LYS A 40 -15.59 -23.07 -34.28
N THR A 41 -14.51 -22.31 -34.47
CA THR A 41 -13.27 -22.29 -33.70
C THR A 41 -13.21 -21.20 -32.61
N GLN A 42 -14.12 -20.22 -32.58
CA GLN A 42 -14.12 -19.18 -31.54
C GLN A 42 -14.98 -19.61 -30.34
N ASN A 43 -14.31 -20.03 -29.26
CA ASN A 43 -14.93 -20.41 -27.99
C ASN A 43 -15.12 -19.21 -27.02
N LEU A 44 -14.89 -17.97 -27.49
CA LEU A 44 -15.00 -16.73 -26.72
C LEU A 44 -15.86 -15.71 -27.49
N PRO A 45 -16.57 -14.80 -26.82
CA PRO A 45 -17.16 -13.62 -27.45
C PRO A 45 -16.09 -12.81 -28.21
N ALA A 46 -16.43 -12.22 -29.36
CA ALA A 46 -15.45 -11.57 -30.23
C ALA A 46 -14.62 -10.47 -29.52
N THR A 47 -15.26 -9.65 -28.68
CA THR A 47 -14.55 -8.63 -27.88
C THR A 47 -13.64 -9.28 -26.84
N VAL A 48 -14.09 -10.34 -26.16
CA VAL A 48 -13.28 -11.09 -25.19
C VAL A 48 -12.08 -11.76 -25.87
N PHE A 49 -12.24 -12.29 -27.08
CA PHE A 49 -11.13 -12.79 -27.87
C PHE A 49 -10.13 -11.68 -28.21
N SER A 50 -10.60 -10.49 -28.61
CA SER A 50 -9.70 -9.35 -28.85
C SER A 50 -8.98 -8.89 -27.59
N MET A 51 -9.63 -8.96 -26.43
CA MET A 51 -9.03 -8.67 -25.13
C MET A 51 -7.98 -9.72 -24.75
N SER A 52 -8.20 -11.00 -25.05
CA SER A 52 -7.24 -12.07 -24.79
C SER A 52 -5.97 -11.95 -25.63
N GLU A 53 -6.09 -11.49 -26.88
CA GLU A 53 -4.93 -11.17 -27.72
C GLU A 53 -4.10 -10.01 -27.14
N LEU A 54 -4.74 -8.94 -26.64
CA LEU A 54 -4.02 -7.88 -25.91
C LEU A 54 -3.27 -8.41 -24.69
N PHE A 55 -3.89 -9.34 -23.97
CA PHE A 55 -3.29 -9.96 -22.79
C PHE A 55 -2.01 -10.74 -23.16
N LYS A 56 -2.07 -11.53 -24.23
CA LYS A 56 -0.92 -12.28 -24.76
C LYS A 56 0.18 -11.35 -25.29
N GLU A 57 -0.17 -10.26 -25.97
CA GLU A 57 0.77 -9.24 -26.41
C GLU A 57 1.51 -8.61 -25.22
N HIS A 58 0.80 -8.35 -24.13
CA HIS A 58 1.41 -7.81 -22.92
C HIS A 58 2.32 -8.83 -22.22
N GLU A 59 1.90 -10.09 -22.10
CA GLU A 59 2.71 -11.19 -21.50
C GLU A 59 3.99 -11.49 -22.29
N SER A 60 4.00 -11.23 -23.59
CA SER A 60 5.18 -11.34 -24.45
C SER A 60 6.05 -10.08 -24.46
N SER A 61 5.60 -8.99 -23.83
CA SER A 61 6.33 -7.72 -23.78
C SER A 61 7.41 -7.71 -22.68
N PRO A 62 8.46 -6.88 -22.83
CA PRO A 62 9.44 -6.66 -21.76
C PRO A 62 8.86 -5.95 -20.53
N PHE A 63 7.63 -5.42 -20.64
CA PHE A 63 6.94 -4.67 -19.58
C PHE A 63 5.88 -5.50 -18.86
N LYS A 64 5.86 -6.83 -19.05
CA LYS A 64 4.83 -7.71 -18.47
C LYS A 64 4.76 -7.69 -16.94
N SER A 65 5.91 -7.48 -16.29
CA SER A 65 6.05 -7.41 -14.84
C SER A 65 6.15 -5.97 -14.34
N ASP A 66 6.13 -4.98 -15.24
CA ASP A 66 6.19 -3.57 -14.88
C ASP A 66 4.80 -3.03 -14.58
N LEU A 67 4.64 -2.35 -13.44
CA LEU A 67 3.35 -1.81 -13.00
C LEU A 67 2.76 -0.86 -14.05
N SER A 68 3.58 -0.02 -14.69
CA SER A 68 3.10 0.91 -15.72
C SER A 68 2.60 0.16 -16.96
N GLY A 69 3.29 -0.91 -17.36
CA GLY A 69 2.85 -1.82 -18.41
C GLY A 69 1.52 -2.49 -18.08
N GLN A 70 1.36 -2.99 -16.86
CA GLN A 70 0.14 -3.66 -16.43
C GLN A 70 -1.06 -2.69 -16.31
N ILE A 71 -0.85 -1.47 -15.80
CA ILE A 71 -1.88 -0.41 -15.80
C ILE A 71 -2.33 -0.10 -17.22
N ARG A 72 -1.38 0.03 -18.15
CA ARG A 72 -1.69 0.29 -19.56
C ARG A 72 -2.52 -0.83 -20.19
N LEU A 73 -2.24 -2.09 -19.84
CA LEU A 73 -3.08 -3.21 -20.27
C LEU A 73 -4.52 -3.05 -19.74
N LEU A 74 -4.70 -2.80 -18.44
CA LEU A 74 -6.04 -2.62 -17.84
C LEU A 74 -6.84 -1.49 -18.51
N ILE A 75 -6.19 -0.37 -18.81
CA ILE A 75 -6.80 0.75 -19.54
C ILE A 75 -7.23 0.33 -20.95
N ASN A 76 -6.38 -0.38 -21.69
CA ASN A 76 -6.71 -0.84 -23.04
C ASN A 76 -7.87 -1.85 -23.02
N LEU A 77 -7.94 -2.72 -22.00
CA LEU A 77 -9.08 -3.60 -21.77
C LEU A 77 -10.34 -2.79 -21.49
N GLY A 78 -10.26 -1.77 -20.64
CA GLY A 78 -11.36 -0.84 -20.34
C GLY A 78 -11.91 -0.15 -21.59
N LYS A 79 -11.05 0.38 -22.45
CA LYS A 79 -11.43 1.00 -23.72
C LYS A 79 -12.14 0.02 -24.65
N LYS A 80 -11.62 -1.21 -24.79
CA LYS A 80 -12.29 -2.25 -25.59
C LYS A 80 -13.66 -2.64 -25.05
N ALA A 81 -13.82 -2.68 -23.73
CA ALA A 81 -15.11 -2.97 -23.10
C ALA A 81 -16.12 -1.84 -23.35
N GLU A 82 -15.69 -0.59 -23.22
CA GLU A 82 -16.51 0.58 -23.54
C GLU A 82 -16.92 0.60 -25.02
N ASP A 83 -15.99 0.35 -25.95
CA ASP A 83 -16.29 0.28 -27.38
C ASP A 83 -17.38 -0.76 -27.67
N ALA A 84 -17.34 -1.91 -26.98
CA ALA A 84 -18.35 -2.96 -27.12
C ALA A 84 -19.73 -2.52 -26.61
N LEU A 85 -19.79 -1.76 -25.51
CA LEU A 85 -21.05 -1.19 -24.99
C LEU A 85 -21.62 -0.13 -25.97
N ASN A 86 -20.76 0.75 -26.48
CA ASN A 86 -21.15 1.89 -27.34
C ASN A 86 -21.48 1.51 -28.78
N ALA A 87 -20.81 0.49 -29.35
CA ALA A 87 -21.13 -0.03 -30.68
C ALA A 87 -22.59 -0.53 -30.78
N GLU A 88 -23.17 -0.90 -29.64
CA GLU A 88 -24.53 -1.39 -29.59
C GLU A 88 -25.56 -0.26 -29.41
N GLU A 89 -25.25 0.83 -28.68
CA GLU A 89 -26.07 2.05 -28.61
C GLU A 89 -26.26 2.71 -29.98
N ASN A 90 -25.21 2.79 -30.80
CA ASN A 90 -25.30 3.36 -32.14
C ASN A 90 -26.11 2.48 -33.12
N SER A 91 -26.17 1.16 -32.90
CA SER A 91 -27.03 0.26 -33.67
C SER A 91 -28.53 0.37 -33.32
N VAL A 92 -28.86 0.94 -32.14
CA VAL A 92 -30.24 1.09 -31.64
C VAL A 92 -30.94 2.30 -32.28
N LYS A 93 -30.19 3.28 -32.79
CA LYS A 93 -30.76 4.44 -33.51
C LYS A 93 -31.21 4.14 -34.95
N GLU A 94 -30.81 3.01 -35.55
CA GLU A 94 -31.03 2.80 -36.99
C GLU A 94 -32.08 1.75 -37.41
N LYS A 95 -32.67 0.90 -36.54
CA LYS A 95 -33.73 -0.03 -37.02
C LYS A 95 -34.89 -0.24 -36.03
N LEU A 96 -36.09 0.14 -36.50
CA LEU A 96 -37.37 0.22 -35.78
C LEU A 96 -38.05 -1.14 -35.50
N SER A 97 -38.74 -1.13 -34.34
CA SER A 97 -39.86 -1.92 -33.80
C SER A 97 -39.85 -3.44 -33.66
N THR A 98 -39.40 -4.27 -34.61
CA THR A 98 -39.52 -5.76 -34.46
C THR A 98 -38.30 -6.42 -33.80
N PHE A 99 -37.14 -5.77 -33.86
CA PHE A 99 -35.87 -6.28 -33.30
C PHE A 99 -35.74 -6.08 -31.79
N LYS A 100 -36.52 -5.18 -31.17
CA LYS A 100 -36.41 -4.87 -29.74
C LYS A 100 -36.85 -6.02 -28.84
N MET A 101 -37.90 -6.77 -29.21
CA MET A 101 -38.36 -7.93 -28.44
C MET A 101 -37.39 -9.12 -28.54
N PHE A 102 -36.66 -9.28 -29.64
CA PHE A 102 -35.69 -10.37 -29.80
C PHE A 102 -34.30 -10.03 -29.24
N LYS A 103 -33.87 -8.76 -29.23
CA LYS A 103 -32.58 -8.34 -28.63
C LYS A 103 -32.62 -8.29 -27.10
N SER A 104 -33.76 -7.96 -26.47
CA SER A 104 -33.92 -8.07 -25.01
C SER A 104 -33.86 -9.53 -24.53
N LEU A 105 -34.03 -10.49 -25.44
CA LEU A 105 -33.84 -11.93 -25.22
C LEU A 105 -32.45 -12.43 -25.66
N SER A 106 -31.57 -11.58 -26.23
CA SER A 106 -30.34 -12.04 -26.91
C SER A 106 -29.02 -11.68 -26.22
N ARG A 107 -29.02 -11.06 -25.04
CA ARG A 107 -27.80 -10.90 -24.25
C ARG A 107 -27.86 -11.76 -23.01
N ASP A 108 -26.84 -12.59 -22.86
CA ASP A 108 -26.51 -13.17 -21.57
C ASP A 108 -26.09 -12.01 -20.64
N PRO A 109 -26.83 -11.72 -19.55
CA PRO A 109 -26.54 -10.63 -18.61
C PRO A 109 -25.06 -10.61 -18.18
N ILE A 110 -24.46 -11.78 -18.03
CA ILE A 110 -23.06 -11.97 -17.64
C ILE A 110 -22.08 -11.29 -18.61
N THR A 111 -22.40 -11.25 -19.90
CA THR A 111 -21.52 -10.59 -20.89
C THR A 111 -21.60 -9.07 -20.78
N GLN A 112 -22.79 -8.53 -20.49
CA GLN A 112 -22.98 -7.11 -20.31
C GLN A 112 -22.35 -6.63 -19.01
N ASP A 113 -22.62 -7.32 -17.90
CA ASP A 113 -22.07 -6.99 -16.59
C ASP A 113 -20.54 -7.04 -16.60
N PHE A 114 -19.95 -8.00 -17.33
CA PHE A 114 -18.51 -8.07 -17.55
C PHE A 114 -17.95 -6.83 -18.27
N TYR A 115 -18.57 -6.39 -19.37
CA TYR A 115 -18.12 -5.19 -20.07
C TYR A 115 -18.31 -3.93 -19.23
N GLU A 116 -19.42 -3.80 -18.51
CA GLU A 116 -19.65 -2.67 -17.60
C GLU A 116 -18.62 -2.63 -16.47
N ALA A 117 -18.23 -3.80 -15.92
CA ALA A 117 -17.18 -3.90 -14.93
C ALA A 117 -15.82 -3.44 -15.48
N ILE A 118 -15.38 -3.99 -16.62
CA ILE A 118 -14.07 -3.70 -17.20
C ILE A 118 -13.99 -2.27 -17.75
N ALA A 119 -15.06 -1.73 -18.35
CA ALA A 119 -15.08 -0.40 -18.95
C ALA A 119 -14.72 0.72 -17.97
N GLN A 120 -14.99 0.53 -16.68
CA GLN A 120 -14.63 1.51 -15.64
C GLN A 120 -13.10 1.72 -15.56
N LEU A 121 -12.27 0.76 -15.98
CA LEU A 121 -10.80 0.87 -15.93
C LEU A 121 -10.19 1.78 -17.01
N LYS A 122 -10.97 2.28 -17.96
CA LYS A 122 -10.48 3.05 -19.13
C LYS A 122 -9.74 4.34 -18.77
N ASP A 123 -10.05 4.93 -17.62
CA ASP A 123 -9.52 6.21 -17.12
C ASP A 123 -8.67 6.01 -15.86
N LEU A 124 -8.20 4.79 -15.59
CA LEU A 124 -7.48 4.46 -14.37
C LEU A 124 -6.26 5.37 -14.15
N ASP A 125 -5.50 5.71 -15.19
CA ASP A 125 -4.33 6.59 -15.11
C ASP A 125 -4.66 8.07 -14.84
N ASN A 126 -5.89 8.50 -15.10
CA ASN A 126 -6.35 9.86 -14.86
C ASN A 126 -6.75 10.11 -13.39
N LEU A 127 -6.96 9.04 -12.62
CA LEU A 127 -7.37 9.11 -11.23
C LEU A 127 -6.18 9.31 -10.29
N PRO A 128 -6.35 10.02 -9.17
CA PRO A 128 -5.42 9.97 -8.04
C PRO A 128 -5.19 8.53 -7.55
N GLU A 129 -4.00 8.23 -7.02
CA GLU A 129 -3.60 6.86 -6.66
C GLU A 129 -4.56 6.17 -5.65
N ASN A 130 -5.20 6.93 -4.77
CA ASN A 130 -6.19 6.40 -3.83
C ASN A 130 -7.50 6.00 -4.55
N GLU A 131 -7.98 6.82 -5.47
CA GLU A 131 -9.15 6.52 -6.31
C GLU A 131 -8.87 5.33 -7.24
N GLN A 132 -7.64 5.20 -7.76
CA GLN A 132 -7.21 4.02 -8.50
C GLN A 132 -7.39 2.73 -7.66
N ASN A 133 -6.94 2.75 -6.41
CA ASN A 133 -7.04 1.60 -5.50
C ASN A 133 -8.50 1.22 -5.17
N ILE A 134 -9.37 2.21 -5.02
CA ILE A 134 -10.81 2.00 -4.81
C ILE A 134 -11.41 1.34 -6.05
N LEU A 135 -11.18 1.93 -7.23
CA LEU A 135 -11.70 1.43 -8.49
C LEU A 135 -11.23 0.00 -8.79
N ILE A 136 -9.93 -0.30 -8.61
CA ILE A 136 -9.38 -1.65 -8.79
C ILE A 136 -10.14 -2.66 -7.92
N ASN A 137 -10.43 -2.33 -6.66
CA ASN A 137 -11.13 -3.22 -5.75
C ASN A 137 -12.62 -3.37 -6.12
N GLU A 138 -13.28 -2.31 -6.57
CA GLU A 138 -14.66 -2.35 -7.05
C GLU A 138 -14.81 -3.24 -8.28
N VAL A 139 -13.96 -3.05 -9.30
CA VAL A 139 -13.97 -3.87 -10.51
C VAL A 139 -13.67 -5.32 -10.16
N LYS A 140 -12.65 -5.57 -9.31
CA LYS A 140 -12.35 -6.92 -8.80
C LYS A 140 -13.58 -7.60 -8.19
N ASN A 141 -14.30 -6.90 -7.31
CA ASN A 141 -15.50 -7.45 -6.66
C ASN A 141 -16.63 -7.72 -7.66
N LYS A 142 -16.90 -6.79 -8.59
CA LYS A 142 -17.89 -7.00 -9.66
C LYS A 142 -17.57 -8.24 -10.49
N LEU A 143 -16.30 -8.43 -10.88
CA LEU A 143 -15.88 -9.62 -11.63
C LEU A 143 -16.04 -10.92 -10.84
N LEU A 144 -15.75 -10.92 -9.53
CA LEU A 144 -15.97 -12.08 -8.68
C LEU A 144 -17.45 -12.42 -8.57
N ASP A 145 -18.31 -11.42 -8.40
CA ASP A 145 -19.76 -11.61 -8.30
C ASP A 145 -20.31 -12.20 -9.61
N ILE A 146 -19.85 -11.71 -10.78
CA ILE A 146 -20.16 -12.30 -12.10
C ILE A 146 -19.77 -13.79 -12.18
N ILE A 147 -18.60 -14.17 -11.64
CA ILE A 147 -18.18 -15.57 -11.61
C ILE A 147 -19.08 -16.41 -10.70
N GLN A 148 -19.50 -15.88 -9.54
CA GLN A 148 -20.42 -16.56 -8.62
C GLN A 148 -21.81 -16.74 -9.22
N GLU A 149 -22.28 -15.75 -9.97
CA GLU A 149 -23.57 -15.78 -10.66
C GLU A 149 -23.60 -16.72 -11.85
N ARG A 150 -22.43 -17.11 -12.40
CA ARG A 150 -22.30 -18.11 -13.47
C ARG A 150 -22.69 -19.52 -12.99
N LYS A 151 -24.00 -19.76 -12.87
CA LYS A 151 -24.61 -21.05 -12.60
C LYS A 151 -24.94 -21.77 -13.92
N SER A 152 -23.91 -22.16 -14.67
CA SER A 152 -24.10 -22.96 -15.90
C SER A 152 -23.77 -24.43 -15.65
N VAL A 153 -24.64 -25.34 -16.10
CA VAL A 153 -24.41 -26.81 -16.07
C VAL A 153 -23.13 -27.19 -16.85
N HIS A 154 -22.69 -26.34 -17.78
CA HIS A 154 -21.49 -26.54 -18.59
C HIS A 154 -20.23 -25.90 -18.03
N TYR A 155 -20.33 -25.14 -16.93
CA TYR A 155 -19.20 -24.48 -16.30
C TYR A 155 -18.97 -25.05 -14.91
N LYS A 156 -17.88 -25.79 -14.76
CA LYS A 156 -17.32 -26.09 -13.45
C LYS A 156 -16.14 -25.15 -13.25
N SER A 157 -16.30 -24.21 -12.33
CA SER A 157 -15.22 -23.29 -11.98
C SER A 157 -13.97 -24.10 -11.58
N PRO A 158 -12.79 -23.82 -12.16
CA PRO A 158 -11.57 -24.52 -11.82
C PRO A 158 -11.24 -24.37 -10.34
N ARG A 159 -10.50 -25.35 -9.80
CA ARG A 159 -10.18 -25.40 -8.38
C ARG A 159 -9.59 -24.07 -7.87
N LEU A 160 -8.64 -23.49 -8.62
CA LEU A 160 -8.03 -22.20 -8.31
C LEU A 160 -9.07 -21.09 -8.12
N MET A 161 -10.05 -20.99 -9.02
CA MET A 161 -11.08 -19.95 -8.94
C MET A 161 -12.09 -20.24 -7.82
N THR A 162 -12.43 -21.51 -7.58
CA THR A 162 -13.25 -21.87 -6.41
C THR A 162 -12.54 -21.60 -5.09
N ASP A 163 -11.21 -21.72 -5.05
CA ASP A 163 -10.40 -21.38 -3.88
C ASP A 163 -10.40 -19.87 -3.65
N ILE A 164 -10.14 -19.07 -4.70
CA ILE A 164 -10.17 -17.60 -4.62
C ILE A 164 -11.53 -17.08 -4.14
N LEU A 165 -12.62 -17.61 -4.69
CA LEU A 165 -13.98 -17.22 -4.30
C LEU A 165 -14.27 -17.57 -2.83
N HIS A 166 -13.84 -18.76 -2.41
CA HIS A 166 -13.98 -19.20 -1.03
C HIS A 166 -13.16 -18.34 -0.07
N GLU A 167 -11.92 -18.03 -0.41
CA GLU A 167 -11.03 -17.14 0.35
C GLU A 167 -11.62 -15.73 0.48
N GLU A 168 -12.12 -15.13 -0.60
CA GLU A 168 -12.77 -13.82 -0.58
C GLU A 168 -14.04 -13.82 0.28
N GLN A 169 -14.84 -14.89 0.22
CA GLN A 169 -16.01 -15.02 1.08
C GLN A 169 -15.61 -15.04 2.57
N GLN A 170 -14.61 -15.84 2.92
CA GLN A 170 -14.11 -15.92 4.29
C GLN A 170 -13.48 -14.60 4.74
N GLU A 171 -12.71 -13.93 3.87
CA GLU A 171 -12.11 -12.63 4.14
C GLU A 171 -13.16 -11.53 4.36
N ARG A 172 -14.24 -11.51 3.56
CA ARG A 172 -15.38 -10.58 3.77
C ARG A 172 -16.02 -10.78 5.14
N LEU A 173 -16.26 -12.03 5.55
CA LEU A 173 -16.80 -12.37 6.88
C LEU A 173 -15.86 -11.95 8.01
N LEU A 174 -14.57 -12.25 7.86
CA LEU A 174 -13.54 -11.88 8.82
C LEU A 174 -13.45 -10.36 9.02
N ARG A 175 -13.42 -9.59 7.93
CA ARG A 175 -13.39 -8.12 7.98
C ARG A 175 -14.59 -7.55 8.73
N SER A 176 -15.77 -8.13 8.52
CA SER A 176 -16.98 -7.76 9.26
C SER A 176 -16.86 -8.07 10.76
N GLN A 177 -16.36 -9.25 11.12
CA GLN A 177 -16.19 -9.65 12.52
C GLN A 177 -15.14 -8.82 13.26
N LEU A 178 -14.04 -8.46 12.58
CA LEU A 178 -12.99 -7.60 13.12
C LEU A 178 -13.29 -6.10 13.03
N LYS A 179 -14.42 -5.70 12.42
CA LYS A 179 -14.79 -4.30 12.15
C LYS A 179 -13.66 -3.52 11.47
N LEU A 180 -13.01 -4.18 10.51
CA LEU A 180 -11.79 -3.67 9.89
C LEU A 180 -12.08 -2.64 8.79
N HIS A 181 -11.62 -1.40 9.03
CA HIS A 181 -11.52 -0.35 8.02
C HIS A 181 -10.06 0.10 7.91
N ALA A 182 -9.40 -0.26 6.80
CA ALA A 182 -8.02 0.14 6.54
C ALA A 182 -8.00 1.60 6.05
N ALA A 183 -7.10 2.40 6.61
CA ALA A 183 -6.86 3.77 6.14
C ALA A 183 -6.09 3.78 4.81
N GLU A 184 -6.13 4.90 4.08
CA GLU A 184 -5.56 5.01 2.72
C GLU A 184 -4.05 4.74 2.67
N ASP A 185 -3.32 5.11 3.72
CA ASP A 185 -1.87 4.98 3.84
C ASP A 185 -1.44 3.65 4.48
N ARG A 186 -2.38 2.74 4.77
CA ARG A 186 -2.12 1.44 5.37
C ARG A 186 -2.53 0.26 4.50
N THR A 187 -1.86 -0.86 4.70
CA THR A 187 -2.04 -2.10 3.94
C THR A 187 -2.37 -3.23 4.89
N ILE A 188 -3.43 -3.98 4.55
CA ILE A 188 -3.78 -5.22 5.24
C ILE A 188 -2.98 -6.38 4.66
N THR A 189 -2.31 -7.12 5.53
CA THR A 189 -1.60 -8.35 5.18
C THR A 189 -1.78 -9.40 6.29
N TYR A 190 -1.35 -10.63 6.04
CA TYR A 190 -1.58 -11.75 6.94
C TYR A 190 -0.25 -12.38 7.37
N ILE A 191 -0.08 -12.63 8.66
CA ILE A 191 1.08 -13.38 9.19
C ILE A 191 0.58 -14.72 9.73
N TYR A 192 1.18 -15.81 9.28
CA TYR A 192 0.85 -17.15 9.73
C TYR A 192 1.84 -17.55 10.83
N SER A 193 1.33 -17.98 11.99
CA SER A 193 2.19 -18.21 13.15
C SER A 193 1.61 -19.24 14.11
N ASP A 194 2.50 -19.91 14.84
CA ASP A 194 2.16 -20.83 15.93
C ASP A 194 2.23 -20.16 17.31
N ILE A 195 2.67 -18.90 17.36
CA ILE A 195 2.74 -18.10 18.59
C ILE A 195 1.32 -17.72 19.01
N PRO A 196 0.95 -17.84 20.30
CA PRO A 196 -0.40 -17.60 20.77
C PRO A 196 -0.79 -16.09 20.79
N PRO A 197 -2.09 -15.77 20.63
CA PRO A 197 -2.57 -14.38 20.59
C PRO A 197 -2.25 -13.58 21.84
N SER A 198 -2.31 -14.22 23.02
CA SER A 198 -1.94 -13.62 24.30
C SER A 198 -0.52 -13.01 24.33
N GLN A 199 0.40 -13.52 23.52
CA GLN A 199 1.75 -13.00 23.38
C GLN A 199 1.81 -11.94 22.27
N VAL A 200 1.32 -12.28 21.07
CA VAL A 200 1.38 -11.39 19.89
C VAL A 200 0.61 -10.09 20.13
N PHE A 201 -0.56 -10.13 20.75
CA PHE A 201 -1.34 -8.92 21.04
C PHE A 201 -0.67 -7.99 22.04
N ARG A 202 0.29 -8.48 22.85
CA ARG A 202 1.04 -7.66 23.81
C ARG A 202 2.35 -7.14 23.25
N GLN A 203 3.02 -7.93 22.42
CA GLN A 203 4.41 -7.68 22.01
C GLN A 203 4.56 -7.39 20.51
N GLY A 204 3.54 -7.66 19.71
CA GLY A 204 3.63 -7.63 18.26
C GLY A 204 4.45 -8.79 17.71
N PHE A 205 5.02 -8.58 16.52
CA PHE A 205 6.01 -9.47 15.91
C PHE A 205 7.35 -8.75 15.78
N LYS A 206 8.44 -9.50 15.96
CA LYS A 206 9.80 -8.99 15.78
C LYS A 206 10.65 -10.05 15.09
N SER A 207 11.43 -9.65 14.09
CA SER A 207 12.43 -10.52 13.48
C SER A 207 13.61 -10.69 14.42
N ASN A 208 14.22 -11.86 14.40
CA ASN A 208 15.27 -12.21 15.36
C ASN A 208 16.67 -11.76 14.90
N GLY A 209 16.86 -11.49 13.61
CA GLY A 209 18.17 -11.14 13.07
C GLY A 209 18.24 -9.79 12.34
N LEU A 210 19.38 -9.57 11.68
CA LEU A 210 19.76 -8.35 10.99
C LEU A 210 20.32 -8.62 9.58
N ASP A 211 20.23 -9.86 9.07
CA ASP A 211 20.76 -10.22 7.76
C ASP A 211 19.98 -9.50 6.65
N ARG A 212 20.76 -8.96 5.71
CA ARG A 212 20.28 -8.39 4.46
C ARG A 212 19.70 -9.44 3.54
N VAL A 213 18.62 -9.07 2.85
CA VAL A 213 17.97 -9.90 1.83
C VAL A 213 17.57 -9.10 0.59
N LEU A 214 17.77 -7.78 0.56
CA LEU A 214 17.36 -6.92 -0.56
C LEU A 214 18.58 -6.39 -1.33
N PHE A 215 18.89 -7.02 -2.47
CA PHE A 215 20.03 -6.65 -3.31
C PHE A 215 19.56 -6.06 -4.64
N ASP A 216 19.20 -4.77 -4.64
CA ASP A 216 18.81 -3.99 -5.83
C ASP A 216 17.84 -4.73 -6.77
N GLY A 217 16.71 -5.18 -6.21
CA GLY A 217 15.69 -5.91 -6.97
C GLY A 217 15.95 -7.41 -7.13
N VAL A 218 16.90 -7.98 -6.38
CA VAL A 218 17.08 -9.43 -6.20
C VAL A 218 16.81 -9.81 -4.73
N LEU A 219 15.91 -10.78 -4.53
CA LEU A 219 15.60 -11.30 -3.21
C LEU A 219 16.62 -12.37 -2.78
N GLY A 220 17.25 -12.14 -1.63
CA GLY A 220 18.25 -13.01 -1.01
C GLY A 220 17.65 -14.30 -0.47
N ARG A 221 18.47 -15.36 -0.40
CA ARG A 221 18.06 -16.71 0.05
C ARG A 221 17.83 -16.83 1.56
N SER A 222 18.18 -15.81 2.34
CA SER A 222 18.05 -15.79 3.80
C SER A 222 16.69 -15.28 4.29
N VAL A 223 15.77 -14.91 3.39
CA VAL A 223 14.48 -14.29 3.75
C VAL A 223 13.68 -15.07 4.79
N ASP A 224 13.66 -16.41 4.69
CA ASP A 224 12.94 -17.30 5.60
C ASP A 224 13.78 -17.79 6.81
N LYS A 225 15.02 -17.32 6.95
CA LYS A 225 15.90 -17.72 8.05
C LYS A 225 15.68 -16.85 9.27
N GLU A 226 15.88 -17.41 10.46
CA GLU A 226 15.81 -16.66 11.73
C GLU A 226 16.77 -15.46 11.79
N SER A 227 17.87 -15.52 11.04
CA SER A 227 18.85 -14.43 10.95
C SER A 227 18.38 -13.26 10.09
N SER A 228 17.29 -13.41 9.32
CA SER A 228 16.70 -12.35 8.49
C SER A 228 16.25 -11.16 9.32
N MET A 229 16.45 -9.94 8.80
CA MET A 229 15.83 -8.75 9.38
C MET A 229 14.34 -8.61 9.05
N TYR A 230 13.78 -9.47 8.20
CA TYR A 230 12.41 -9.35 7.70
C TYR A 230 11.47 -10.37 8.33
N LEU A 231 10.23 -9.94 8.54
CA LEU A 231 9.08 -10.80 8.77
C LEU A 231 8.42 -11.08 7.42
N THR A 232 8.04 -12.33 7.19
CA THR A 232 7.29 -12.72 6.00
C THR A 232 5.79 -12.58 6.25
N SER A 233 5.08 -11.95 5.31
CA SER A 233 3.63 -11.79 5.35
C SER A 233 3.01 -12.18 4.01
N GLN A 234 1.72 -12.53 4.02
CA GLN A 234 0.96 -12.89 2.83
C GLN A 234 0.08 -11.72 2.39
N ASN A 235 0.16 -11.41 1.10
CA ASN A 235 -0.56 -10.32 0.44
C ASN A 235 -2.08 -10.51 0.42
N HIS A 236 -2.51 -11.77 0.48
CA HIS A 236 -3.90 -12.19 0.58
C HIS A 236 -3.97 -13.43 1.47
N LEU A 237 -5.19 -13.74 1.89
CA LEU A 237 -5.45 -14.90 2.71
C LEU A 237 -5.47 -16.17 1.85
N ASP A 238 -4.33 -16.87 1.80
CA ASP A 238 -4.24 -18.25 1.32
C ASP A 238 -4.62 -19.22 2.44
N LEU A 239 -5.88 -19.65 2.44
CA LEU A 239 -6.42 -20.48 3.52
C LEU A 239 -5.79 -21.88 3.55
N LYS A 240 -5.30 -22.41 2.42
CA LYS A 240 -4.69 -23.75 2.37
C LYS A 240 -3.29 -23.73 2.95
N LYS A 241 -2.49 -22.70 2.65
CA LYS A 241 -1.16 -22.51 3.24
C LYS A 241 -1.27 -22.21 4.73
N ALA A 242 -2.25 -21.40 5.12
CA ALA A 242 -2.50 -21.04 6.52
C ALA A 242 -2.84 -22.24 7.43
N GLN A 243 -3.44 -23.32 6.91
CA GLN A 243 -3.75 -24.53 7.71
C GLN A 243 -2.53 -25.18 8.37
N LYS A 244 -1.33 -24.89 7.88
CA LYS A 244 -0.08 -25.42 8.45
C LYS A 244 0.28 -24.76 9.78
N HIS A 245 -0.43 -23.71 10.18
CA HIS A 245 -0.18 -22.92 11.37
C HIS A 245 -1.39 -22.90 12.29
N LYS A 246 -1.15 -22.71 13.59
CA LYS A 246 -2.21 -22.64 14.59
C LYS A 246 -3.05 -21.37 14.50
N TYR A 247 -2.43 -20.25 14.15
CA TYR A 247 -3.07 -18.94 14.11
C TYR A 247 -2.72 -18.19 12.83
N VAL A 248 -3.69 -17.39 12.38
CA VAL A 248 -3.48 -16.39 11.34
C VAL A 248 -3.77 -15.02 11.94
N TYR A 249 -2.82 -14.12 11.79
CA TYR A 249 -2.91 -12.75 12.27
C TYR A 249 -3.20 -11.81 11.12
N VAL A 250 -4.18 -10.93 11.32
CA VAL A 250 -4.48 -9.82 10.41
C VAL A 250 -3.72 -8.60 10.91
N VAL A 251 -2.89 -8.02 10.06
CA VAL A 251 -2.08 -6.84 10.43
C VAL A 251 -2.38 -5.68 9.48
N ASP A 252 -2.48 -4.48 10.04
CA ASP A 252 -2.74 -3.20 9.37
C ASP A 252 -1.50 -2.31 9.53
N VAL A 253 -0.60 -2.38 8.55
CA VAL A 253 0.73 -1.77 8.63
C VAL A 253 0.85 -0.59 7.66
N PHE A 254 1.73 0.35 8.00
CA PHE A 254 2.03 1.48 7.11
C PHE A 254 2.51 1.00 5.73
N SER A 255 1.85 1.43 4.65
CA SER A 255 2.04 0.88 3.29
C SER A 255 3.47 1.00 2.77
N SER A 256 4.25 1.97 3.25
CA SER A 256 5.67 2.10 2.88
C SER A 256 6.55 1.01 3.48
N ALA A 257 6.10 0.38 4.56
CA ALA A 257 6.82 -0.69 5.25
C ALA A 257 6.59 -2.06 4.63
N ILE A 258 5.57 -2.20 3.77
CA ILE A 258 5.37 -3.39 2.96
C ILE A 258 6.25 -3.32 1.72
N ILE A 259 7.06 -4.36 1.56
CA ILE A 259 7.91 -4.60 0.39
C ILE A 259 7.33 -5.84 -0.30
N ASN A 260 6.68 -5.63 -1.44
CA ASN A 260 6.08 -6.73 -2.20
C ASN A 260 7.17 -7.43 -3.01
N THR A 261 7.21 -8.77 -2.94
CA THR A 261 8.27 -9.52 -3.62
C THR A 261 7.97 -9.76 -5.10
N ASN A 262 6.78 -9.43 -5.61
CA ASN A 262 6.48 -9.49 -7.04
C ASN A 262 7.33 -8.55 -7.90
N ASP A 263 7.75 -7.42 -7.34
CA ASP A 263 8.50 -6.39 -8.06
C ASP A 263 9.99 -6.76 -8.23
N PHE A 264 10.41 -7.93 -7.74
CA PHE A 264 11.79 -8.41 -7.81
C PHE A 264 12.06 -9.15 -9.13
N SER A 265 13.19 -8.81 -9.75
CA SER A 265 13.63 -9.39 -11.03
C SER A 265 13.95 -10.89 -10.96
N ARG A 266 14.24 -11.42 -9.76
CA ARG A 266 14.62 -12.81 -9.53
C ARG A 266 13.93 -13.35 -8.28
N ASN A 267 13.40 -14.57 -8.40
CA ASN A 267 12.61 -15.27 -7.38
C ASN A 267 11.39 -14.47 -6.86
N PRO A 268 10.57 -13.85 -7.74
CA PRO A 268 9.38 -13.15 -7.27
C PRO A 268 8.37 -14.15 -6.69
N ASP A 269 7.80 -13.85 -5.53
CA ASP A 269 6.60 -14.51 -5.01
C ASP A 269 5.47 -13.49 -4.86
N PRO A 270 4.52 -13.42 -5.82
CA PRO A 270 3.46 -12.42 -5.78
C PRO A 270 2.51 -12.54 -4.58
N ASN A 271 2.56 -13.65 -3.85
CA ASN A 271 1.75 -13.85 -2.66
C ASN A 271 2.46 -13.39 -1.38
N LEU A 272 3.78 -13.15 -1.46
CA LEU A 272 4.64 -12.82 -0.33
C LEU A 272 5.00 -11.34 -0.31
N SER A 273 4.90 -10.74 0.87
CA SER A 273 5.50 -9.46 1.20
C SER A 273 6.45 -9.59 2.38
N LEU A 274 7.34 -8.62 2.51
CA LEU A 274 8.25 -8.48 3.62
C LEU A 274 7.90 -7.25 4.43
N ILE A 275 7.96 -7.40 5.75
CA ILE A 275 7.87 -6.31 6.72
C ILE A 275 9.22 -6.24 7.43
N PRO A 276 9.94 -5.11 7.38
CA PRO A 276 11.22 -5.00 8.03
C PRO A 276 11.06 -4.93 9.55
N ARG A 277 11.84 -5.74 10.25
CA ARG A 277 12.06 -5.76 11.69
C ARG A 277 10.87 -6.09 12.58
N ALA A 278 9.79 -5.33 12.53
CA ALA A 278 8.72 -5.47 13.51
C ALA A 278 7.34 -5.06 12.97
N VAL A 279 6.32 -5.70 13.53
CA VAL A 279 4.92 -5.26 13.51
C VAL A 279 4.52 -4.98 14.94
N GLU A 280 4.03 -3.78 15.20
CA GLU A 280 3.69 -3.34 16.55
C GLU A 280 2.37 -3.96 17.03
N PRO A 281 2.14 -4.10 18.35
CA PRO A 281 0.84 -4.54 18.88
C PRO A 281 -0.34 -3.71 18.33
N SER A 282 -0.12 -2.41 18.18
CA SER A 282 -1.09 -1.43 17.65
C SER A 282 -1.41 -1.64 16.16
N GLU A 283 -0.56 -2.36 15.42
CA GLU A 283 -0.72 -2.72 14.01
C GLU A 283 -1.34 -4.12 13.84
N VAL A 284 -1.46 -4.92 14.91
CA VAL A 284 -2.13 -6.23 14.86
C VAL A 284 -3.63 -6.03 15.10
N VAL A 285 -4.48 -6.26 14.09
CA VAL A 285 -5.94 -6.08 14.17
C VAL A 285 -6.58 -7.16 15.04
N GLY A 286 -6.12 -8.40 14.88
CA GLY A 286 -6.70 -9.57 15.52
C GLY A 286 -6.14 -10.86 14.92
N CYS A 287 -6.71 -11.98 15.35
CA CYS A 287 -6.33 -13.30 14.85
C CYS A 287 -7.53 -14.21 14.68
N PHE A 288 -7.30 -15.33 14.01
CA PHE A 288 -8.26 -16.41 13.91
C PHE A 288 -7.56 -17.75 13.74
N GLN A 289 -8.34 -18.82 13.88
CA GLN A 289 -7.91 -20.19 13.63
C GLN A 289 -8.63 -20.75 12.41
N LEU A 290 -8.11 -21.85 11.88
CA LEU A 290 -8.72 -22.56 10.76
C LEU A 290 -9.22 -23.92 11.18
N LYS A 291 -10.45 -24.24 10.77
CA LYS A 291 -10.92 -25.62 10.74
C LYS A 291 -10.34 -26.28 9.48
N ALA A 292 -9.47 -27.26 9.67
CA ALA A 292 -8.83 -28.00 8.59
C ALA A 292 -9.85 -28.75 7.70
N GLY A 293 -9.54 -28.87 6.42
CA GLY A 293 -10.37 -29.54 5.42
C GLY A 293 -10.04 -29.08 3.99
N GLU A 294 -10.72 -29.64 2.99
CA GLU A 294 -10.51 -29.24 1.59
C GLU A 294 -10.91 -27.77 1.33
N LYS A 295 -11.95 -27.29 2.02
CA LYS A 295 -12.38 -25.89 2.07
C LYS A 295 -12.24 -25.34 3.50
N PRO A 296 -11.03 -24.90 3.89
CA PRO A 296 -10.75 -24.37 5.23
C PRO A 296 -11.77 -23.30 5.65
N GLN A 297 -12.24 -23.32 6.89
CA GLN A 297 -13.15 -22.29 7.41
C GLN A 297 -12.48 -21.50 8.52
N ILE A 298 -12.70 -20.18 8.52
CA ILE A 298 -12.30 -19.30 9.61
C ILE A 298 -13.15 -19.59 10.85
N VAL A 299 -12.49 -19.83 11.97
CA VAL A 299 -13.11 -20.09 13.27
C VAL A 299 -12.34 -19.34 14.37
N HIS A 300 -12.97 -19.16 15.53
CA HIS A 300 -12.34 -18.54 16.71
C HIS A 300 -11.66 -17.19 16.41
N VAL A 301 -12.41 -16.26 15.82
CA VAL A 301 -11.93 -14.90 15.57
C VAL A 301 -11.81 -14.15 16.89
N GLU A 302 -10.64 -13.58 17.14
CA GLU A 302 -10.33 -12.79 18.33
C GLU A 302 -9.81 -11.42 17.89
N GLN A 303 -10.42 -10.35 18.39
CA GLN A 303 -9.99 -8.98 18.12
C GLN A 303 -8.90 -8.56 19.10
N ASN A 304 -7.86 -7.92 18.60
CA ASN A 304 -6.83 -7.35 19.46
C ASN A 304 -7.32 -6.03 20.09
N LYS A 305 -7.26 -5.95 21.42
CA LYS A 305 -7.64 -4.74 22.17
C LYS A 305 -6.56 -3.65 22.16
N GLU A 306 -5.33 -4.01 21.81
CA GLU A 306 -4.22 -3.05 21.67
C GLU A 306 -4.19 -2.40 20.27
N TYR A 307 -4.97 -2.92 19.31
CA TYR A 307 -5.09 -2.35 17.97
C TYR A 307 -5.60 -0.90 18.00
N LYS A 308 -4.86 0.02 17.35
CA LYS A 308 -5.14 1.48 17.35
C LYS A 308 -5.30 2.11 18.74
N LYS A 309 -4.89 1.42 19.81
CA LYS A 309 -4.82 2.01 21.13
C LYS A 309 -3.72 3.06 21.11
N SER A 310 -3.99 4.23 21.69
CA SER A 310 -3.01 5.30 21.77
C SER A 310 -1.73 4.78 22.40
N MET A 311 -0.61 5.05 21.75
CA MET A 311 0.70 4.66 22.25
C MET A 311 1.01 5.53 23.46
N VAL A 312 1.40 4.91 24.57
CA VAL A 312 2.02 5.65 25.66
C VAL A 312 3.45 5.93 25.21
N PRO A 313 3.88 7.20 25.10
CA PRO A 313 5.24 7.50 24.72
C PRO A 313 6.17 6.89 25.77
N GLY A 314 6.87 5.82 25.39
CA GLY A 314 8.05 5.40 26.11
C GLY A 314 9.08 6.53 26.23
N GLU A 315 10.18 6.28 26.93
CA GLU A 315 11.17 7.31 27.24
C GLU A 315 11.90 7.88 25.99
N LYS A 316 11.91 7.20 24.84
CA LYS A 316 12.80 7.53 23.72
C LYS A 316 12.08 8.13 22.51
N LEU A 317 12.37 9.41 22.25
CA LEU A 317 11.99 10.13 21.04
C LEU A 317 13.07 9.99 19.97
N LEU A 318 12.66 10.22 18.71
CA LEU A 318 13.57 10.38 17.58
C LEU A 318 13.32 11.73 16.91
N PHE A 319 14.40 12.32 16.44
CA PHE A 319 14.43 13.57 15.71
C PHE A 319 14.93 13.34 14.29
N ARG A 320 14.34 14.05 13.33
CA ARG A 320 14.82 14.04 11.95
C ARG A 320 14.82 15.44 11.36
N ALA A 321 16.00 15.87 10.96
CA ALA A 321 16.17 17.01 10.09
C ALA A 321 15.71 16.67 8.65
N ASP A 322 14.86 17.50 8.07
CA ASP A 322 14.37 17.36 6.70
C ASP A 322 14.12 18.75 6.08
N SER A 323 14.21 18.85 4.75
CA SER A 323 13.95 20.10 4.03
C SER A 323 12.49 20.23 3.57
N ARG A 324 11.70 19.16 3.70
CA ARG A 324 10.30 19.13 3.29
C ARG A 324 9.39 19.62 4.42
N HIS A 325 8.49 20.51 4.11
CA HIS A 325 7.45 20.98 5.02
C HIS A 325 6.34 19.93 5.18
N HIS A 326 5.76 19.83 6.37
CA HIS A 326 4.79 18.78 6.68
C HIS A 326 3.53 18.78 5.80
N SER A 327 3.18 19.93 5.22
CA SER A 327 2.00 20.09 4.36
C SER A 327 2.17 19.56 2.94
N GLY A 328 3.40 19.22 2.52
CA GLY A 328 3.74 18.85 1.15
C GLY A 328 3.59 19.99 0.13
N ASP A 329 3.58 21.24 0.62
CA ASP A 329 3.47 22.44 -0.20
C ASP A 329 4.85 22.85 -0.73
N PRO A 330 5.11 22.75 -2.04
CA PRO A 330 6.42 23.06 -2.61
C PRO A 330 6.88 24.51 -2.36
N SER A 331 5.94 25.45 -2.14
CA SER A 331 6.28 26.84 -1.83
C SER A 331 6.91 27.01 -0.44
N LYS A 332 6.80 26.01 0.42
CA LYS A 332 7.41 25.96 1.74
C LYS A 332 8.70 25.11 1.76
N ASP A 333 9.07 24.49 0.65
CA ASP A 333 10.26 23.65 0.55
C ASP A 333 11.43 24.46 0.00
N ALA A 334 12.32 24.93 0.88
CA ALA A 334 13.43 25.83 0.51
C ALA A 334 14.42 25.21 -0.49
N ALA A 335 14.66 23.90 -0.45
CA ALA A 335 15.56 23.23 -1.39
C ALA A 335 15.07 23.35 -2.85
N LEU A 336 13.76 23.28 -3.10
CA LEU A 336 13.17 23.41 -4.43
C LEU A 336 13.30 24.83 -5.00
N GLN A 337 13.24 25.86 -4.14
CA GLN A 337 13.36 27.25 -4.57
C GLN A 337 14.80 27.63 -4.96
N ILE A 338 15.81 27.15 -4.22
CA ILE A 338 17.22 27.44 -4.52
C ILE A 338 17.67 26.78 -5.83
N PHE A 339 17.22 25.56 -6.13
CA PHE A 339 17.49 24.91 -7.42
C PHE A 339 16.83 25.65 -8.60
N GLN A 340 15.70 26.33 -8.38
CA GLN A 340 15.02 27.13 -9.40
C GLN A 340 15.68 28.49 -9.62
N GLU A 341 16.24 29.11 -8.58
CA GLU A 341 16.94 30.41 -8.70
C GLU A 341 18.37 30.26 -9.26
N GLY A 342 19.02 29.10 -9.05
CA GLY A 342 20.39 28.83 -9.52
C GLY A 342 20.52 28.48 -11.02
N SER A 343 19.42 28.19 -11.71
CA SER A 343 19.41 27.90 -13.15
C SER A 343 18.79 29.05 -13.90
N LYS A 344 19.64 29.82 -14.59
CA LYS A 344 19.27 30.92 -15.48
C LYS A 344 18.02 30.60 -16.30
N LYS A 345 17.13 31.60 -16.38
CA LYS A 345 16.21 31.90 -17.49
C LYS A 345 16.67 31.25 -18.80
N SER A 346 16.18 30.07 -19.11
CA SER A 346 16.07 29.55 -20.47
C SER A 346 14.61 29.19 -20.69
N GLU A 347 14.09 29.70 -21.80
CA GLU A 347 12.69 29.72 -22.22
C GLU A 347 12.04 28.33 -22.27
N GLN A 348 11.62 27.79 -21.13
CA GLN A 348 10.69 26.66 -21.05
C GLN A 348 9.73 26.80 -19.84
N THR A 349 9.33 28.03 -19.49
CA THR A 349 8.29 28.25 -18.46
C THR A 349 6.89 28.11 -19.05
N LYS A 350 6.57 26.90 -19.53
CA LYS A 350 5.19 26.46 -19.78
C LYS A 350 5.09 24.94 -19.60
N VAL A 351 5.39 24.41 -18.42
CA VAL A 351 4.96 23.05 -18.06
C VAL A 351 4.70 22.94 -16.56
N THR A 352 3.46 22.54 -16.24
CA THR A 352 2.93 21.96 -15.00
C THR A 352 2.90 22.82 -13.74
N THR A 353 1.69 23.25 -13.37
CA THR A 353 1.22 23.34 -11.99
C THR A 353 1.82 22.17 -11.20
N GLN A 354 2.86 22.43 -10.39
CA GLN A 354 3.45 21.40 -9.54
C GLN A 354 2.36 20.94 -8.58
N LYS A 355 1.85 19.71 -8.76
CA LYS A 355 0.85 19.13 -7.87
C LYS A 355 1.41 19.16 -6.46
N LYS A 356 0.62 19.71 -5.52
CA LYS A 356 0.90 19.63 -4.09
C LYS A 356 1.21 18.17 -3.75
N SER A 357 2.38 17.93 -3.16
CA SER A 357 2.73 16.59 -2.70
C SER A 357 1.87 16.22 -1.48
N GLU A 358 1.72 14.94 -1.22
CA GLU A 358 0.95 14.46 -0.08
C GLU A 358 1.55 14.99 1.24
N SER A 359 0.70 15.38 2.21
CA SER A 359 1.19 15.85 3.50
C SER A 359 1.99 14.77 4.23
N VAL A 360 3.17 15.11 4.76
CA VAL A 360 4.00 14.20 5.59
C VAL A 360 3.28 13.82 6.88
N PHE A 361 2.54 14.75 7.49
CA PHE A 361 1.73 14.46 8.69
C PHE A 361 0.63 13.43 8.45
N LYS A 362 0.04 13.43 7.25
CA LYS A 362 -0.98 12.44 6.87
C LYS A 362 -0.32 11.13 6.38
N SER A 363 0.63 11.23 5.46
CA SER A 363 1.13 10.10 4.69
C SER A 363 2.43 9.48 5.21
N GLY A 364 3.03 10.08 6.25
CA GLY A 364 4.30 9.67 6.81
C GLY A 364 5.51 10.00 5.94
N MET A 365 6.68 9.60 6.44
CA MET A 365 7.95 9.69 5.74
C MET A 365 8.25 8.37 5.01
N LYS A 366 8.25 8.44 3.68
CA LYS A 366 8.49 7.30 2.81
C LYS A 366 9.99 7.24 2.42
N PRO A 367 10.62 6.04 2.41
CA PRO A 367 12.00 5.89 1.95
C PRO A 367 12.12 6.16 0.44
N TRP A 368 13.35 6.40 -0.03
CA TRP A 368 13.60 6.69 -1.46
C TRP A 368 13.38 5.48 -2.37
N THR A 369 13.66 4.27 -1.87
CA THR A 369 13.42 3.01 -2.59
C THR A 369 12.95 1.93 -1.62
N LYS A 370 12.45 0.81 -2.15
CA LYS A 370 11.98 -0.35 -1.39
C LYS A 370 12.77 -1.64 -1.65
N TYR A 371 13.81 -1.57 -2.49
CA TYR A 371 14.46 -2.78 -3.04
C TYR A 371 15.92 -2.97 -2.64
N SER A 372 16.45 -2.10 -1.77
CA SER A 372 17.84 -2.14 -1.33
C SER A 372 17.95 -1.89 0.17
N ASP A 373 18.61 -2.80 0.88
CA ASP A 373 18.90 -2.74 2.31
C ASP A 373 20.40 -2.53 2.61
N ASP A 374 21.13 -1.92 1.66
CA ASP A 374 22.53 -1.58 1.80
C ASP A 374 22.77 -0.47 2.84
N TYR A 375 22.79 -0.85 4.12
CA TYR A 375 23.03 0.07 5.21
C TYR A 375 24.41 0.73 5.14
N GLU A 376 25.44 0.08 4.58
CA GLU A 376 26.78 0.66 4.44
C GLU A 376 26.77 1.82 3.45
N GLY A 377 26.19 1.59 2.26
CA GLY A 377 25.98 2.66 1.27
C GLY A 377 25.07 3.76 1.79
N HIS A 378 24.04 3.42 2.57
CA HIS A 378 23.15 4.42 3.16
C HIS A 378 23.85 5.33 4.16
N ILE A 379 24.58 4.75 5.12
CA ILE A 379 25.23 5.47 6.22
C ILE A 379 26.39 6.32 5.69
N ASP A 380 27.33 5.72 4.95
CA ASP A 380 28.57 6.41 4.56
C ASP A 380 28.44 7.19 3.25
N LYS A 381 27.55 6.77 2.33
CA LYS A 381 27.47 7.32 0.97
C LYS A 381 26.12 7.96 0.64
N ARG A 382 25.17 7.98 1.58
CA ARG A 382 23.80 8.47 1.39
C ARG A 382 23.09 7.84 0.19
N THR A 383 23.38 6.56 -0.07
CA THR A 383 22.73 5.81 -1.15
C THR A 383 21.22 5.61 -0.86
N PRO A 384 20.34 5.71 -1.86
CA PRO A 384 18.94 5.38 -1.70
C PRO A 384 18.70 3.94 -1.27
N THR A 385 18.01 3.77 -0.14
CA THR A 385 17.64 2.47 0.44
C THR A 385 16.24 2.54 1.06
N ILE A 386 15.85 1.46 1.72
CA ILE A 386 14.62 1.36 2.52
C ILE A 386 14.64 2.16 3.83
N PHE A 387 15.78 2.74 4.21
CA PHE A 387 15.98 3.36 5.52
C PHE A 387 15.66 4.86 5.52
N ILE A 388 15.06 5.32 6.60
CA ILE A 388 14.98 6.73 6.98
C ILE A 388 15.93 6.97 8.16
N SER A 389 16.94 7.83 7.97
CA SER A 389 17.81 8.27 9.06
C SER A 389 17.07 9.16 10.05
N SER A 390 17.35 8.94 11.34
CA SER A 390 16.88 9.72 12.47
C SER A 390 17.94 9.68 13.59
N THR A 391 17.78 10.46 14.64
CA THR A 391 18.68 10.48 15.79
C THR A 391 17.90 10.61 17.09
N ASP A 392 18.40 10.09 18.20
CA ASP A 392 17.83 10.33 19.54
C ASP A 392 18.41 11.59 20.21
N ASP A 393 19.27 12.35 19.50
CA ASP A 393 19.96 13.54 19.99
C ASP A 393 19.47 14.79 19.24
N ILE A 394 18.67 15.63 19.92
CA ILE A 394 18.13 16.85 19.32
C ILE A 394 19.23 17.85 18.94
N GLU A 395 20.31 17.95 19.71
CA GLU A 395 21.43 18.87 19.43
C GLU A 395 22.09 18.54 18.09
N ARG A 396 22.12 17.26 17.73
CA ARG A 396 22.60 16.85 16.40
C ARG A 396 21.64 17.21 15.29
N ALA A 397 20.34 17.07 15.53
CA ALA A 397 19.34 17.50 14.57
C ALA A 397 19.38 19.02 14.34
N LEU A 398 19.72 19.80 15.38
CA LEU A 398 19.83 21.26 15.34
C LEU A 398 21.01 21.79 14.52
N LYS A 399 22.08 21.01 14.33
CA LYS A 399 23.18 21.41 13.42
C LYS A 399 22.70 21.65 11.99
N PHE A 400 21.69 20.90 11.54
CA PHE A 400 21.17 21.04 10.17
C PHE A 400 20.58 22.42 9.87
N PRO A 401 19.69 23.01 10.70
CA PRO A 401 19.28 24.40 10.51
C PRO A 401 20.38 25.42 10.81
N GLU A 402 21.30 25.15 11.73
CA GLU A 402 22.40 26.09 12.09
C GLU A 402 23.43 26.31 10.97
N GLU A 403 23.65 25.32 10.12
CA GLU A 403 24.62 25.39 9.01
C GLU A 403 24.17 26.28 7.84
N VAL A 404 22.93 26.77 7.87
CA VAL A 404 22.30 27.43 6.72
C VAL A 404 22.45 28.96 6.77
N LYS A 405 22.77 29.55 5.62
CA LYS A 405 22.94 31.01 5.44
C LYS A 405 21.87 31.54 4.46
N GLY A 406 21.14 32.59 4.87
CA GLY A 406 20.06 33.19 4.07
C GLY A 406 18.66 32.68 4.46
N ASN A 407 17.62 33.24 3.85
CA ASN A 407 16.18 33.06 4.18
C ASN A 407 15.61 31.64 3.92
N GLU A 408 16.40 30.61 4.17
CA GLU A 408 16.01 29.22 4.03
C GLU A 408 15.26 28.72 5.25
N LYS A 409 14.20 27.96 5.01
CA LYS A 409 13.45 27.23 6.03
C LYS A 409 13.90 25.78 6.12
N ARG A 410 14.14 25.31 7.33
CA ARG A 410 14.52 23.92 7.64
C ARG A 410 13.61 23.38 8.73
N TYR A 411 13.42 22.07 8.72
CA TYR A 411 12.45 21.42 9.59
C TYR A 411 13.09 20.32 10.41
N ILE A 412 12.70 20.23 11.68
CA ILE A 412 13.06 19.12 12.56
C ILE A 412 11.76 18.45 13.00
N TYR A 413 11.57 17.20 12.59
CA TYR A 413 10.43 16.39 12.99
C TYR A 413 10.71 15.70 14.31
N VAL A 414 9.74 15.75 15.22
CA VAL A 414 9.74 15.03 16.50
C VAL A 414 8.84 13.82 16.36
N MET A 415 9.36 12.65 16.70
CA MET A 415 8.70 11.38 16.41
C MET A 415 8.82 10.43 17.58
N TYR A 416 7.76 9.67 17.84
CA TYR A 416 7.84 8.50 18.70
C TYR A 416 8.69 7.42 18.01
N LYS A 417 9.61 6.79 18.75
CA LYS A 417 10.50 5.76 18.21
C LYS A 417 9.71 4.52 17.78
N PRO A 418 9.64 4.20 16.47
CA PRO A 418 8.97 2.98 16.02
C PRO A 418 9.71 1.71 16.47
N GLU A 419 9.02 0.60 16.71
CA GLU A 419 9.64 -0.67 17.14
C GLU A 419 10.58 -1.27 16.10
N ARG A 420 10.35 -0.95 14.82
CA ARG A 420 11.19 -1.41 13.69
C ARG A 420 12.55 -0.72 13.59
N THR A 421 12.78 0.29 14.42
CA THR A 421 14.00 1.10 14.41
C THR A 421 15.24 0.28 14.77
N ILE A 422 16.36 0.51 14.07
CA ILE A 422 17.66 -0.13 14.32
C ILE A 422 18.68 0.97 14.62
N LYS A 423 19.55 0.79 15.62
CA LYS A 423 20.66 1.73 15.83
C LYS A 423 21.76 1.45 14.81
N SER A 424 22.24 2.47 14.10
CA SER A 424 23.21 2.29 13.00
C SER A 424 24.48 1.53 13.45
N LYS A 425 24.95 1.79 14.68
CA LYS A 425 26.12 1.10 15.25
C LYS A 425 25.94 -0.42 15.40
N ASP A 426 24.70 -0.90 15.51
CA ASP A 426 24.41 -2.33 15.66
C ASP A 426 24.51 -3.05 14.31
N LEU A 427 24.35 -2.32 13.20
CA LEU A 427 24.53 -2.83 11.83
C LEU A 427 25.96 -2.63 11.32
N TYR A 428 26.57 -1.49 11.65
CA TYR A 428 27.86 -1.09 11.12
C TYR A 428 28.75 -0.47 12.21
N ALA A 429 29.21 -1.32 13.12
CA ALA A 429 29.91 -0.92 14.34
C ALA A 429 31.20 -0.10 14.13
N ASN A 430 31.82 -0.19 12.95
CA ASN A 430 33.09 0.47 12.64
C ASN A 430 32.95 1.80 11.89
N SER A 431 31.73 2.20 11.49
CA SER A 431 31.53 3.48 10.80
C SER A 431 31.59 4.66 11.77
N GLN A 432 32.39 5.67 11.39
CA GLN A 432 32.46 6.93 12.13
C GLN A 432 31.12 7.67 12.13
N HIS A 433 30.32 7.54 11.06
CA HIS A 433 28.98 8.12 11.00
C HIS A 433 28.01 7.37 11.91
N ALA A 434 28.04 6.04 11.89
CA ALA A 434 27.18 5.21 12.75
C ALA A 434 27.42 5.45 14.26
N ILE A 435 28.67 5.68 14.66
CA ILE A 435 29.04 6.03 16.05
C ILE A 435 28.78 7.51 16.32
N GLY A 436 29.25 8.36 15.43
CA GLY A 436 29.35 9.81 15.57
C GLY A 436 28.03 10.55 15.49
N ASP A 437 26.98 9.97 14.88
CA ASP A 437 25.69 10.62 14.64
C ASP A 437 24.55 10.12 15.56
N SER A 438 24.79 9.09 16.39
CA SER A 438 23.76 8.42 17.22
C SER A 438 22.56 8.05 16.36
N GLU A 439 22.87 7.65 15.13
CA GLU A 439 21.89 7.47 14.09
C GLU A 439 21.06 6.21 14.37
N TYR A 440 19.78 6.35 14.09
CA TYR A 440 18.84 5.27 13.99
C TYR A 440 18.28 5.21 12.58
N LEU A 441 18.27 4.00 12.03
CA LEU A 441 17.65 3.70 10.76
C LEU A 441 16.24 3.17 11.01
N VAL A 442 15.26 3.79 10.38
CA VAL A 442 13.88 3.29 10.37
C VAL A 442 13.60 2.65 9.00
N PRO A 443 13.66 1.32 8.87
CA PRO A 443 13.35 0.66 7.61
C PRO A 443 11.85 0.72 7.31
N GLY A 444 11.51 0.92 6.03
CA GLY A 444 10.11 0.96 5.59
C GLY A 444 9.38 2.28 5.88
N GLY A 445 10.11 3.30 6.35
CA GLY A 445 9.58 4.62 6.62
C GLY A 445 8.91 4.78 7.99
N ILE A 446 8.40 5.99 8.22
CA ILE A 446 7.79 6.42 9.49
C ILE A 446 6.35 6.84 9.19
N SER A 447 5.36 6.18 9.81
CA SER A 447 3.96 6.58 9.66
C SER A 447 3.71 7.99 10.20
N GLY A 448 2.78 8.71 9.60
CA GLY A 448 2.31 10.01 10.11
C GLY A 448 1.82 9.92 11.55
N GLU A 449 1.27 8.77 11.96
CA GLU A 449 0.79 8.53 13.32
C GLU A 449 1.89 8.58 14.39
N HIS A 450 3.14 8.30 14.00
CA HIS A 450 4.31 8.38 14.88
C HIS A 450 4.92 9.79 14.95
N ILE A 451 4.55 10.69 14.04
CA ILE A 451 5.07 12.05 14.01
C ILE A 451 4.26 12.88 14.98
N ILE A 452 4.91 13.37 16.03
CA ILE A 452 4.29 14.21 17.07
C ILE A 452 4.09 15.62 16.54
N GLY A 453 5.10 16.15 15.84
CA GLY A 453 5.04 17.48 15.25
C GLY A 453 6.34 17.83 14.55
N MET A 454 6.44 19.10 14.15
CA MET A 454 7.56 19.62 13.37
C MET A 454 7.95 21.00 13.90
N TYR A 455 9.23 21.18 14.20
CA TYR A 455 9.81 22.49 14.43
C TYR A 455 10.20 23.13 13.09
N THR A 456 9.87 24.41 12.94
CA THR A 456 10.33 25.25 11.84
C THR A 456 11.47 26.14 12.30
N TYR A 457 12.53 26.18 11.50
CA TYR A 457 13.66 27.07 11.66
C TYR A 457 13.82 27.94 10.41
N GLU A 458 14.09 29.22 10.61
CA GLU A 458 14.38 30.19 9.55
C GLU A 458 15.69 30.91 9.89
N ASN A 459 16.65 30.94 8.95
CA ASN A 459 17.98 31.51 9.19
C ASN A 459 18.69 30.92 10.44
N GLY A 460 18.52 29.61 10.67
CA GLY A 460 19.06 28.91 11.84
C GLY A 460 18.39 29.24 13.17
N LYS A 461 17.35 30.08 13.18
CA LYS A 461 16.58 30.43 14.38
C LYS A 461 15.25 29.71 14.39
N PHE A 462 14.86 29.28 15.57
CA PHE A 462 13.57 28.65 15.80
C PHE A 462 12.43 29.67 15.59
N THR A 463 11.35 29.25 14.92
CA THR A 463 10.19 30.13 14.64
C THR A 463 8.86 29.58 15.14
N SER A 464 8.59 28.28 14.98
CA SER A 464 7.29 27.71 15.31
C SER A 464 7.34 26.20 15.47
N PHE A 465 6.40 25.65 16.24
CA PHE A 465 6.14 24.22 16.29
C PHE A 465 4.73 23.94 15.76
N ASP A 466 4.65 23.06 14.76
CA ASP A 466 3.40 22.60 14.16
C ASP A 466 3.05 21.21 14.72
N PRO A 467 2.06 21.08 15.62
CA PRO A 467 1.64 19.78 16.13
C PRO A 467 0.93 18.97 15.03
N ASN A 468 1.14 17.66 15.02
CA ASN A 468 0.48 16.79 14.06
C ASN A 468 -0.89 16.31 14.58
N PRO A 469 -2.01 16.72 13.96
CA PRO A 469 -3.34 16.30 14.40
C PRO A 469 -3.65 14.82 14.13
N ASN A 470 -2.82 14.12 13.34
CA ASN A 470 -2.97 12.70 13.03
C ASN A 470 -2.11 11.81 13.95
N CYS A 471 -1.39 12.38 14.91
CA CYS A 471 -0.57 11.60 15.83
C CYS A 471 -1.45 10.75 16.75
N THR A 472 -1.12 9.47 16.91
CA THR A 472 -1.83 8.55 17.81
C THR A 472 -1.09 8.35 19.14
N VAL A 473 0.05 9.01 19.31
CA VAL A 473 0.86 8.99 20.53
C VAL A 473 0.18 9.89 21.57
N ASN A 474 -0.07 9.35 22.75
CA ASN A 474 -0.65 10.12 23.85
C ASN A 474 0.43 11.02 24.48
N ILE A 475 0.50 12.27 24.03
CA ILE A 475 1.42 13.27 24.55
C ILE A 475 0.87 14.03 25.78
N GLY A 476 -0.24 13.60 26.37
CA GLY A 476 -0.84 14.27 27.53
C GLY A 476 -1.81 15.41 27.16
N SER A 477 -1.93 16.40 28.03
CA SER A 477 -2.97 17.45 27.95
C SER A 477 -2.72 18.50 26.87
N SER A 478 -1.47 18.78 26.52
CA SER A 478 -1.12 19.68 25.42
C SER A 478 0.29 19.41 24.88
N PRO A 479 0.57 19.75 23.61
CA PRO A 479 1.91 19.68 23.05
C PRO A 479 2.95 20.50 23.85
N GLU A 480 2.58 21.68 24.34
CA GLU A 480 3.42 22.57 25.15
C GLU A 480 3.96 21.84 26.38
N ALA A 481 3.04 21.26 27.17
CA ALA A 481 3.39 20.54 28.39
C ALA A 481 4.29 19.34 28.10
N PHE A 482 4.05 18.63 26.99
CA PHE A 482 4.91 17.54 26.55
C PHE A 482 6.33 18.02 26.18
N LEU A 483 6.44 19.12 25.43
CA LEU A 483 7.74 19.68 25.05
C LEU A 483 8.50 20.16 26.28
N GLU A 484 7.83 20.82 27.23
CA GLU A 484 8.40 21.27 28.50
C GLU A 484 8.90 20.10 29.36
N GLU A 485 8.07 19.09 29.58
CA GLU A 485 8.43 17.89 30.36
C GLU A 485 9.67 17.19 29.77
N ARG A 486 9.82 17.22 28.44
CA ARG A 486 10.92 16.58 27.72
C ARG A 486 12.13 17.51 27.50
N GLY A 487 12.08 18.75 28.02
CA GLY A 487 13.16 19.73 27.87
C GLY A 487 13.43 20.13 26.41
N LEU A 488 12.42 20.09 25.56
CA LEU A 488 12.51 20.43 24.14
C LEU A 488 12.19 21.92 23.93
N PRO A 489 12.68 22.56 22.84
CA PRO A 489 12.41 23.97 22.58
C PRO A 489 10.90 24.29 22.51
N ILE A 490 10.49 25.41 23.13
CA ILE A 490 9.10 25.90 23.16
C ILE A 490 9.03 27.28 22.47
N PRO A 491 8.08 27.53 21.55
CA PRO A 491 7.90 28.84 20.91
C PRO A 491 7.51 29.93 21.92
N GLU A 492 8.07 31.13 21.77
CA GLU A 492 7.76 32.29 22.62
C GLU A 492 6.28 32.71 22.50
N ASP A 493 5.63 32.43 21.36
CA ASP A 493 4.23 32.79 21.05
C ASP A 493 3.25 31.60 21.10
N MET A 494 3.64 30.47 21.71
CA MET A 494 2.74 29.31 21.83
C MET A 494 1.63 29.64 22.84
N GLU A 495 0.39 29.86 22.38
CA GLU A 495 -0.74 30.15 23.26
C GLU A 495 -0.93 29.00 24.27
N ASN A 496 -0.71 29.29 25.56
CA ASN A 496 -1.07 28.38 26.64
C ASN A 496 -2.56 28.04 26.53
N THR A 497 -2.86 26.81 26.15
CA THR A 497 -4.24 26.29 26.14
C THR A 497 -4.68 25.88 27.55
N GLU A 498 -4.27 26.62 28.59
CA GLU A 498 -4.89 26.54 29.91
C GLU A 498 -6.19 27.35 29.91
N GLU A 499 -7.21 26.95 29.13
CA GLU A 499 -8.63 27.34 29.35
C GLU A 499 -9.63 26.76 28.33
N LYS A 500 -9.59 25.46 28.02
CA LYS A 500 -10.78 24.78 27.41
C LYS A 500 -11.04 23.38 27.98
N HIS A 501 -10.98 23.24 29.30
CA HIS A 501 -11.64 22.12 29.99
C HIS A 501 -12.80 22.63 30.84
N SER A 502 -13.97 22.77 30.22
CA SER A 502 -15.25 22.53 30.88
C SER A 502 -16.33 22.40 29.82
N LYS A 503 -16.64 21.15 29.45
CA LYS A 503 -17.98 20.65 29.06
C LYS A 503 -17.86 19.23 28.52
N PHE A 504 -17.59 18.28 29.40
CA PHE A 504 -18.17 16.94 29.37
C PHE A 504 -18.11 16.44 30.82
N GLU A 505 -19.15 16.75 31.59
CA GLU A 505 -19.43 16.07 32.86
C GLU A 505 -20.06 14.70 32.56
N LEU A 506 -19.55 13.71 33.30
CA LEU A 506 -20.08 12.39 33.69
C LEU A 506 -20.45 11.36 32.62
#